data_AF-A0A940PBF4-F1
#
_entry.id   AF-A0A940PBF4-F1
#
_cell.length_a   1.000
_cell.length_b   1.000
_cell.length_c   1.000
_cell.angle_alpha   90.00
_cell.angle_beta   90.00
_cell.angle_gamma   90.00
#
_symmetry.space_group_name_H-M   'P 1'
#
loop_
_entity.id
_entity.type
_entity.pdbx_description
1 polymer ?
#
loop_
_entity_poly.entity_id
_entity_poly.type
_entity_poly.pdbx_seq_one_letter_code
_entity_poly.pdbx_strand_id
1 'polypeptide(L)'
;MQTKRKSLICIILGVVSIFVLMLYRKPITIIPKYDKILSISISKNDIHRSLTIEGEKEILNLMNDAYSKIINRQSVNDSPNVAQFYTIKILRKGNVTDTFYVYKDENDYFIEKPYTGVYFSTIELFNYLKGTIP
;
A
#
# COMPACT_ATOMS: atom_id res chain seq x y z
N MET A 1 52.40 8.57 -6.64
CA MET A 1 51.61 7.55 -5.90
C MET A 1 50.45 8.14 -5.09
N GLN A 2 50.61 9.29 -4.44
CA GLN A 2 49.57 9.96 -3.63
C GLN A 2 48.32 10.41 -4.41
N THR A 3 48.47 10.95 -5.63
CA THR A 3 47.36 11.47 -6.45
C THR A 3 46.43 10.38 -6.96
N LYS A 4 47.00 9.24 -7.41
CA LYS A 4 46.22 8.05 -7.82
C LYS A 4 45.41 7.47 -6.65
N ARG A 5 45.96 7.52 -5.43
CA ARG A 5 45.30 7.05 -4.21
C ARG A 5 44.10 7.92 -3.81
N LYS A 6 44.22 9.25 -3.94
CA LYS A 6 43.11 10.20 -3.71
C LYS A 6 41.99 10.05 -4.76
N SER A 7 42.36 9.90 -6.03
CA SER A 7 41.40 9.66 -7.12
C SER A 7 40.62 8.36 -6.94
N LEU A 8 41.28 7.28 -6.51
CA LEU A 8 40.63 6.00 -6.22
C LEU A 8 39.62 6.11 -5.06
N ILE A 9 39.96 6.85 -4.00
CA ILE A 9 39.07 7.07 -2.86
C ILE A 9 37.80 7.84 -3.28
N CYS A 10 37.93 8.86 -4.13
CA CYS A 10 36.76 9.60 -4.64
C CYS A 10 35.82 8.71 -5.47
N ILE A 11 36.37 7.82 -6.30
CA ILE A 11 35.55 6.88 -7.09
C ILE A 11 34.79 5.93 -6.17
N ILE A 12 35.46 5.37 -5.15
CA ILE A 12 34.82 4.47 -4.19
C ILE A 12 33.68 5.18 -3.43
N LEU A 13 33.90 6.42 -2.98
CA LEU A 13 32.87 7.21 -2.31
C LEU A 13 31.66 7.50 -3.23
N GLY A 14 31.92 7.78 -4.50
CA GLY A 14 30.86 7.96 -5.51
C GLY A 14 30.03 6.69 -5.71
N VAL A 15 30.67 5.52 -5.84
CA VAL A 15 29.97 4.24 -5.99
C VAL A 15 29.17 3.89 -4.74
N VAL A 16 29.74 4.08 -3.54
CA VAL A 16 29.02 3.87 -2.28
C VAL A 16 27.82 4.81 -2.16
N SER A 17 27.96 6.08 -2.53
CA SER A 17 26.86 7.04 -2.56
C SER A 17 25.72 6.59 -3.48
N ILE A 18 26.03 6.14 -4.69
CA ILE A 18 25.05 5.62 -5.64
C ILE A 18 24.37 4.36 -5.08
N PHE A 19 25.14 3.47 -4.48
CA PHE A 19 24.61 2.25 -3.87
C PHE A 19 23.67 2.55 -2.70
N VAL A 20 24.03 3.50 -1.83
CA VAL A 20 23.17 3.97 -0.73
C VAL A 20 21.88 4.60 -1.28
N LEU A 21 21.95 5.36 -2.37
CA LEU A 21 20.77 5.94 -3.02
C LEU A 21 19.86 4.86 -3.65
N MET A 22 20.42 3.79 -4.22
CA MET A 22 19.65 2.66 -4.75
C MET A 22 18.96 1.86 -3.64
N LEU A 23 19.58 1.76 -2.46
CA LEU A 23 18.99 1.15 -1.28
C LEU A 23 17.96 2.05 -0.58
N TYR A 24 18.08 3.37 -0.74
CA TYR A 24 17.17 4.33 -0.13
C TYR A 24 15.82 4.34 -0.86
N ARG A 25 14.92 3.47 -0.44
CA ARG A 25 13.51 3.53 -0.84
C ARG A 25 12.73 4.29 0.23
N LYS A 26 12.25 5.50 -0.11
CA LYS A 26 11.28 6.18 0.75
C LYS A 26 10.06 5.26 0.91
N PRO A 27 9.60 4.98 2.14
CA PRO A 27 8.31 4.31 2.32
C PRO A 27 7.27 5.19 1.65
N ILE A 28 6.61 4.65 0.62
CA ILE A 28 5.53 5.38 -0.04
C ILE A 28 4.36 5.33 0.93
N THR A 29 4.08 6.44 1.61
CA THR A 29 2.88 6.56 2.45
C THR A 29 1.69 6.78 1.54
N ILE A 30 1.09 5.69 1.06
CA ILE A 30 -0.02 5.70 0.11
C ILE A 30 -1.34 6.00 0.84
N ILE A 31 -1.42 5.64 2.12
CA ILE A 31 -2.58 5.93 2.95
C ILE A 31 -2.59 7.41 3.32
N PRO A 32 -3.71 8.12 3.10
CA PRO A 32 -3.82 9.51 3.49
C PRO A 32 -3.71 9.70 5.01
N LYS A 33 -3.20 10.86 5.42
CA LYS A 33 -3.17 11.23 6.84
C LYS A 33 -4.59 11.30 7.42
N TYR A 34 -4.74 10.87 8.67
CA TYR A 34 -6.00 10.84 9.41
C TYR A 34 -6.80 12.16 9.36
N ASP A 35 -6.14 13.30 9.47
CA ASP A 35 -6.74 14.64 9.49
C ASP A 35 -7.41 15.04 8.15
N LYS A 36 -7.13 14.29 7.09
CA LYS A 36 -7.68 14.50 5.75
C LYS A 36 -8.82 13.55 5.40
N ILE A 37 -9.08 12.53 6.22
CA ILE A 37 -10.09 11.51 5.96
C ILE A 37 -11.44 12.00 6.46
N LEU A 38 -12.46 11.88 5.60
CA LEU A 38 -13.85 12.20 5.92
C LEU A 38 -14.63 10.93 6.26
N SER A 39 -14.51 9.91 5.42
CA SER A 39 -15.16 8.62 5.64
C SER A 39 -14.42 7.48 4.95
N ILE A 40 -14.68 6.27 5.43
CA ILE A 40 -14.17 5.02 4.87
C ILE A 40 -15.37 4.16 4.52
N SER A 41 -15.46 3.72 3.27
CA SER A 41 -16.50 2.80 2.82
C SER A 41 -15.86 1.46 2.44
N ILE A 42 -16.40 0.39 2.99
CA ILE A 42 -15.97 -0.98 2.76
C ILE A 42 -17.07 -1.70 2.01
N SER A 43 -16.74 -2.48 1.00
CA SER A 43 -17.67 -3.37 0.31
C SER A 43 -16.96 -4.65 -0.13
N LYS A 44 -17.73 -5.68 -0.44
CA LYS A 44 -17.22 -6.93 -1.03
C LYS A 44 -17.77 -7.05 -2.46
N ASN A 45 -16.96 -7.53 -3.39
CA ASN A 45 -17.30 -7.50 -4.82
C ASN A 45 -18.53 -8.35 -5.19
N ASP A 46 -18.83 -9.39 -4.42
CA ASP A 46 -19.95 -10.31 -4.62
C ASP A 46 -21.21 -9.93 -3.80
N ILE A 47 -21.17 -8.86 -3.00
CA ILE A 47 -22.27 -8.45 -2.12
C ILE A 47 -22.68 -7.01 -2.41
N HIS A 48 -23.98 -6.78 -2.61
CA HIS A 48 -24.56 -5.43 -2.74
C HIS A 48 -24.68 -4.68 -1.39
N ARG A 49 -23.76 -4.93 -0.45
CA ARG A 49 -23.71 -4.28 0.86
C ARG A 49 -22.39 -3.53 0.99
N SER A 50 -22.49 -2.28 1.41
CA SER A 50 -21.34 -1.47 1.81
C SER A 50 -21.55 -0.95 3.21
N LEU A 51 -20.50 -0.92 4.01
CA LEU A 51 -20.48 -0.26 5.31
C LEU A 51 -19.66 1.03 5.17
N THR A 52 -20.23 2.16 5.57
CA THR A 52 -19.50 3.43 5.64
C THR A 52 -19.30 3.80 7.09
N ILE A 53 -18.05 4.08 7.45
CA ILE A 53 -17.63 4.36 8.81
C ILE A 53 -16.90 5.70 8.82
N GLU A 54 -17.25 6.55 9.79
CA GLU A 54 -16.62 7.85 9.97
C GLU A 54 -15.44 7.71 10.95
N GLY A 55 -14.23 8.07 10.50
CA GLY A 55 -13.09 8.29 11.39
C GLY A 55 -12.50 7.05 12.10
N GLU A 56 -12.78 5.84 11.63
CA GLU A 56 -12.26 4.63 12.28
C GLU A 56 -10.74 4.48 12.08
N LYS A 57 -10.00 4.57 13.20
CA LYS A 57 -8.54 4.50 13.20
C LYS A 57 -8.01 3.08 13.06
N GLU A 58 -8.80 2.07 13.43
CA GLU A 58 -8.37 0.67 13.46
C GLU A 58 -8.05 0.15 12.07
N ILE A 59 -8.98 0.26 11.11
CA ILE A 59 -8.74 -0.16 9.72
C ILE A 59 -7.55 0.56 9.09
N LEU A 60 -7.36 1.85 9.39
CA LEU A 60 -6.24 2.62 8.86
C LEU A 60 -4.89 2.18 9.45
N ASN A 61 -4.85 1.80 10.72
CA ASN A 61 -3.67 1.20 11.33
C ASN A 61 -3.35 -0.15 10.67
N LEU A 62 -4.36 -1.02 10.53
CA LEU A 62 -4.21 -2.32 9.87
C LEU A 62 -3.73 -2.18 8.42
N MET A 63 -4.25 -1.20 7.69
CA MET A 63 -3.77 -0.88 6.35
C MET A 63 -2.31 -0.41 6.38
N ASN A 64 -1.90 0.47 7.31
CA ASN A 64 -0.51 0.94 7.39
C ASN A 64 0.49 -0.21 7.62
N ASP A 65 0.11 -1.19 8.43
CA ASP A 65 0.96 -2.36 8.71
C ASP A 65 1.10 -3.26 7.46
N ALA A 66 0.01 -3.42 6.70
CA ALA A 66 -0.02 -4.16 5.45
C ALA A 66 0.99 -3.61 4.42
N TYR A 67 1.00 -2.29 4.16
CA TYR A 67 1.84 -1.68 3.11
C TYR A 67 3.35 -1.76 3.31
N SER A 68 3.83 -2.21 4.48
CA SER A 68 5.26 -2.21 4.81
C SER A 68 6.10 -3.12 3.90
N LYS A 69 5.50 -4.12 3.24
CA LYS A 69 6.20 -5.06 2.34
C LYS A 69 5.79 -4.85 0.87
N ILE A 70 6.67 -4.20 0.11
CA ILE A 70 6.48 -3.90 -1.30
C ILE A 70 6.70 -5.15 -2.15
N ILE A 71 5.80 -5.40 -3.10
CA ILE A 71 5.98 -6.38 -4.17
C ILE A 71 6.29 -5.61 -5.45
N ASN A 72 7.24 -6.07 -6.26
CA ASN A 72 7.50 -5.52 -7.59
C ASN A 72 6.44 -5.97 -8.62
N ARG A 73 5.14 -5.93 -8.27
CA ARG A 73 4.03 -6.27 -9.18
C ARG A 73 3.30 -5.00 -9.58
N GLN A 74 3.17 -4.77 -10.88
CA GLN A 74 2.42 -3.63 -11.41
C GLN A 74 0.92 -3.87 -11.24
N SER A 75 0.20 -2.84 -10.81
CA SER A 75 -1.26 -2.77 -10.85
C SER A 75 -1.66 -2.01 -12.11
N VAL A 76 -2.09 -2.73 -13.16
CA VAL A 76 -2.48 -2.14 -14.46
C VAL A 76 -3.99 -2.23 -14.74
N ASN A 77 -4.73 -2.82 -13.80
CA ASN A 77 -6.16 -3.06 -13.91
C ASN A 77 -6.94 -2.09 -13.03
N ASP A 78 -8.20 -1.83 -13.38
CA ASP A 78 -9.14 -1.06 -12.55
C ASP A 78 -9.55 -1.80 -11.27
N SER A 79 -9.48 -3.14 -11.28
CA SER A 79 -9.76 -4.04 -10.16
C SER A 79 -8.87 -5.29 -10.21
N PRO A 80 -8.73 -6.02 -9.09
CA PRO A 80 -7.91 -7.23 -9.08
C PRO A 80 -8.58 -8.32 -9.91
N ASN A 81 -7.76 -9.09 -10.64
CA ASN A 81 -8.23 -10.22 -11.43
C ASN A 81 -8.38 -11.49 -10.56
N VAL A 82 -9.23 -11.40 -9.54
CA VAL A 82 -9.52 -12.49 -8.59
C VAL A 82 -11.03 -12.57 -8.33
N ALA A 83 -11.50 -13.76 -7.95
CA ALA A 83 -12.93 -14.00 -7.75
C ALA A 83 -13.53 -13.22 -6.58
N GLN A 84 -12.77 -13.04 -5.50
CA GLN A 84 -13.24 -12.40 -4.27
C GLN A 84 -12.24 -11.35 -3.77
N PHE A 85 -12.73 -10.13 -3.58
CA PHE A 85 -11.95 -9.04 -3.02
C PHE A 85 -12.86 -8.07 -2.25
N TYR A 86 -12.27 -7.44 -1.24
CA TYR A 86 -12.85 -6.30 -0.55
C TYR A 86 -12.39 -5.02 -1.21
N THR A 87 -13.27 -4.02 -1.27
CA THR A 87 -12.97 -2.67 -1.72
C THR A 87 -13.02 -1.74 -0.51
N ILE A 88 -11.97 -0.96 -0.30
CA ILE A 88 -11.91 0.11 0.69
C ILE A 88 -11.80 1.44 -0.05
N LYS A 89 -12.81 2.29 0.08
CA LYS A 89 -12.83 3.65 -0.46
C LYS A 89 -12.64 4.65 0.66
N ILE A 90 -11.59 5.46 0.59
CA ILE A 90 -11.31 6.53 1.55
C ILE A 90 -11.68 7.86 0.91
N LEU A 91 -12.74 8.49 1.41
CA LEU A 91 -13.10 9.85 1.03
C LEU A 91 -12.26 10.85 1.82
N ARG A 92 -11.65 11.81 1.13
CA ARG A 92 -10.82 12.85 1.72
C ARG A 92 -11.40 14.24 1.53
N LYS A 93 -10.92 15.18 2.34
CA LYS A 93 -11.16 16.62 2.15
C LYS A 93 -10.86 17.02 0.70
N GLY A 94 -11.77 17.81 0.10
CA GLY A 94 -11.69 18.18 -1.31
C GLY A 94 -12.32 17.15 -2.27
N ASN A 95 -13.18 16.25 -1.77
CA ASN A 95 -13.89 15.22 -2.56
C ASN A 95 -12.96 14.29 -3.36
N VAL A 96 -11.78 14.01 -2.82
CA VAL A 96 -10.85 13.05 -3.44
C VAL A 96 -11.05 11.68 -2.82
N THR A 97 -11.28 10.66 -3.64
CA THR A 97 -11.46 9.27 -3.19
C THR A 97 -10.24 8.42 -3.56
N ASP A 98 -9.61 7.81 -2.57
CA ASP A 98 -8.63 6.74 -2.79
C ASP A 98 -9.36 5.39 -2.75
N THR A 99 -9.09 4.52 -3.73
CA THR A 99 -9.66 3.17 -3.78
C THR A 99 -8.55 2.14 -3.58
N PHE A 100 -8.83 1.16 -2.74
CA PHE A 100 -7.94 0.06 -2.44
C PHE A 100 -8.70 -1.26 -2.52
N TYR A 101 -8.01 -2.31 -2.93
CA TYR A 101 -8.54 -3.66 -2.94
C TYR A 101 -7.75 -4.55 -2.03
N VAL A 102 -8.43 -5.38 -1.24
CA VAL A 102 -7.81 -6.35 -0.35
C VAL A 102 -8.31 -7.74 -0.73
N TYR A 103 -7.39 -8.66 -1.00
CA TYR A 103 -7.74 -10.00 -1.46
C TYR A 103 -6.71 -11.03 -1.01
N LYS A 104 -7.13 -12.29 -1.04
CA LYS A 104 -6.25 -13.44 -0.89
C LYS A 104 -6.00 -14.01 -2.29
N ASP A 105 -4.74 -14.26 -2.62
CA ASP A 105 -4.34 -14.95 -3.85
C ASP A 105 -3.35 -16.04 -3.45
N GLU A 106 -3.64 -17.27 -3.85
CA GLU A 106 -2.97 -18.49 -3.36
C GLU A 106 -2.88 -18.57 -1.82
N ASN A 107 -1.68 -18.39 -1.25
CA ASN A 107 -1.40 -18.49 0.18
C ASN A 107 -1.15 -17.13 0.85
N ASP A 108 -1.12 -16.05 0.09
CA ASP A 108 -0.75 -14.73 0.56
C ASP A 108 -1.94 -13.75 0.49
N TYR A 109 -1.81 -12.67 1.26
CA TYR A 109 -2.78 -11.59 1.30
C TYR A 109 -2.17 -10.37 0.64
N PHE A 110 -2.99 -9.64 -0.10
CA PHE A 110 -2.56 -8.49 -0.88
C PHE A 110 -3.45 -7.30 -0.64
N ILE A 111 -2.83 -6.12 -0.71
CA ILE A 111 -3.52 -4.85 -0.85
C ILE A 111 -3.04 -4.18 -2.14
N GLU A 112 -3.99 -3.81 -3.00
CA GLU A 112 -3.73 -3.23 -4.31
C GLU A 112 -4.34 -1.83 -4.39
N LYS A 113 -3.57 -0.90 -4.94
CA LYS A 113 -4.09 0.41 -5.39
C LYS A 113 -3.94 0.50 -6.91
N PRO A 114 -5.05 0.71 -7.65
CA PRO A 114 -5.03 0.86 -9.10
C PRO A 114 -3.95 1.80 -9.59
N TYR A 115 -3.22 1.38 -10.63
CA TYR A 115 -2.17 2.17 -11.29
C TYR A 115 -1.02 2.62 -10.38
N THR A 116 -0.96 2.10 -9.14
CA THR A 116 0.04 2.47 -8.14
C THR A 116 0.88 1.26 -7.77
N GLY A 117 0.25 0.12 -7.48
CA GLY A 117 0.97 -1.12 -7.19
C GLY A 117 0.18 -2.12 -6.36
N VAL A 118 0.75 -3.30 -6.24
CA VAL A 118 0.30 -4.38 -5.36
C VAL A 118 1.31 -4.56 -4.24
N TYR A 119 0.82 -4.69 -3.01
CA TYR A 119 1.61 -4.82 -1.80
C TYR A 119 1.15 -6.05 -1.03
N PHE A 120 2.02 -6.63 -0.21
CA PHE A 120 1.56 -7.63 0.73
C PHE A 120 0.57 -7.00 1.72
N SER A 121 -0.29 -7.84 2.27
CA SER A 121 -1.21 -7.46 3.34
C SER A 121 -1.05 -8.43 4.51
N THR A 122 -1.59 -8.01 5.65
CA THR A 122 -1.68 -8.83 6.84
C THR A 122 -2.96 -9.67 6.82
N ILE A 123 -2.91 -10.84 7.48
CA ILE A 123 -4.09 -11.68 7.67
C ILE A 123 -5.10 -11.00 8.61
N GLU A 124 -4.61 -10.17 9.53
CA GLU A 124 -5.38 -9.37 10.46
C GLU A 124 -6.31 -8.40 9.72
N LEU A 125 -5.79 -7.66 8.72
CA LEU A 125 -6.63 -6.78 7.89
C LEU A 125 -7.70 -7.58 7.14
N PHE A 126 -7.32 -8.73 6.56
CA PHE A 126 -8.27 -9.57 5.83
C PHE A 126 -9.39 -10.11 6.73
N ASN A 127 -9.03 -10.58 7.93
CA ASN A 127 -10.00 -11.10 8.90
C ASN A 127 -10.91 -10.00 9.46
N TYR A 128 -10.36 -8.80 9.70
CA TYR A 128 -11.15 -7.63 10.07
C TYR A 128 -12.23 -7.37 9.00
N LEU A 129 -11.84 -7.26 7.72
CA LEU A 129 -12.78 -7.00 6.61
C LEU A 129 -13.85 -8.10 6.49
N LYS A 130 -13.46 -9.36 6.63
CA LYS A 130 -14.36 -10.51 6.62
C LYS A 130 -15.36 -10.48 7.78
N GLY A 131 -14.94 -10.02 8.96
CA GLY A 131 -15.82 -9.84 10.12
C GLY A 131 -16.79 -8.67 9.95
N THR A 132 -16.33 -7.60 9.30
CA THR A 132 -17.11 -6.38 9.06
C THR A 132 -18.16 -6.57 7.96
N ILE A 133 -17.82 -7.27 6.87
CA ILE A 133 -18.71 -7.60 5.76
C ILE A 133 -18.49 -9.08 5.36
N PRO A 134 -19.27 -10.02 5.92
CA PRO A 134 -19.12 -11.45 5.66
C PRO A 134 -19.47 -11.83 4.22
#